data_AF-A0A0H3CW72-F1
#
_entry.id   AF-A0A0H3CW72-F1
#
_cell.length_a   1.000
_cell.length_b   1.000
_cell.length_c   1.000
_cell.angle_alpha   90.00
_cell.angle_beta   90.00
_cell.angle_gamma   90.00
#
_symmetry.space_group_name_H-M   'P 1'
#
loop_
_entity.id
_entity.type
_entity.pdbx_description
1 polymer ?
#
loop_
_entity_poly.entity_id
_entity_poly.type
_entity_poly.pdbx_seq_one_letter_code
_entity_poly.pdbx_strand_id
1 'polypeptide(L)'
;MGLFTSAGDPDNPAHLAIAAHELGHAWAWSDGGLQILSITFTPRGGHVRTRNPSGHPPQLIAEAVGLWAGFEAEDRWLREHRLGKASRGNSSHDIRAFRSIQRIMHREYRQTLTERSVRASARAAVNRHWAQIQHAAPALVKRGRITL
;
A
#
# COMPACT_ATOMS: atom_id res chain seq x y z
N MET A 1 1.09 -18.39 31.50
CA MET A 1 1.20 -17.12 30.74
C MET A 1 1.46 -17.47 29.28
N GLY A 2 0.47 -17.29 28.41
CA GLY A 2 0.58 -17.68 27.01
C GLY A 2 1.57 -16.78 26.25
N LEU A 3 2.57 -17.39 25.63
CA LEU A 3 3.48 -16.73 24.70
C LEU A 3 2.68 -16.30 23.46
N PHE A 4 2.19 -15.06 23.44
CA PHE A 4 1.69 -14.46 22.22
C PHE A 4 2.88 -14.23 21.30
N THR A 5 3.19 -15.22 20.45
CA THR A 5 4.18 -15.09 19.39
C THR A 5 3.73 -13.98 18.44
N SER A 6 4.51 -12.90 18.34
CA SER A 6 4.23 -11.84 17.37
C SER A 6 4.38 -12.36 15.95
N ALA A 7 3.61 -11.82 15.01
CA ALA A 7 3.71 -12.23 13.60
C ALA A 7 5.06 -11.83 12.98
N GLY A 8 5.68 -10.76 13.50
CA GLY A 8 7.06 -10.40 13.26
C GLY A 8 7.63 -9.59 14.43
N ASP A 9 8.87 -9.15 14.27
CA ASP A 9 9.57 -8.26 15.19
C ASP A 9 9.20 -6.79 14.90
N PRO A 10 8.48 -6.10 15.82
CA PRO A 10 8.09 -4.70 15.65
C PRO A 10 9.26 -3.71 15.77
N ASP A 11 10.45 -4.17 16.19
CA ASP A 11 11.66 -3.36 16.23
C ASP A 11 12.54 -3.58 14.99
N ASN A 12 12.21 -4.57 14.14
CA ASN A 12 12.90 -4.83 12.89
C ASN A 12 12.50 -3.79 11.83
N PRO A 13 13.43 -2.95 11.35
CA PRO A 13 13.11 -1.89 10.40
C PRO A 13 12.59 -2.40 9.05
N ALA A 14 12.99 -3.61 8.62
CA ALA A 14 12.48 -4.22 7.40
C ALA A 14 11.02 -4.65 7.54
N HIS A 15 10.62 -5.16 8.71
CA HIS A 15 9.22 -5.50 8.98
C HIS A 15 8.34 -4.25 9.01
N LEU A 16 8.83 -3.18 9.64
CA LEU A 16 8.11 -1.91 9.68
C LEU A 16 7.97 -1.28 8.29
N ALA A 17 8.99 -1.39 7.42
CA ALA A 17 8.90 -0.94 6.04
C ALA A 17 7.85 -1.72 5.23
N ILE A 18 7.77 -3.05 5.39
CA ILE A 18 6.71 -3.87 4.79
C ILE A 18 5.34 -3.47 5.36
N ALA A 19 5.21 -3.28 6.67
CA ALA A 19 3.94 -2.85 7.26
C ALA A 19 3.52 -1.47 6.73
N ALA A 20 4.45 -0.53 6.59
CA ALA A 20 4.20 0.77 5.99
C ALA A 20 3.75 0.66 4.53
N HIS A 21 4.32 -0.27 3.76
CA HIS A 21 3.89 -0.59 2.40
C HIS A 21 2.41 -1.00 2.36
N GLU A 22 2.01 -1.98 3.17
CA GLU A 22 0.61 -2.44 3.21
C GLU A 22 -0.36 -1.36 3.70
N LEU A 23 0.05 -0.55 4.67
CA LEU A 23 -0.75 0.57 5.16
C LEU A 23 -0.88 1.68 4.10
N GLY A 24 0.15 1.91 3.29
CA GLY A 24 0.13 2.84 2.16
C GLY A 24 -0.95 2.47 1.15
N HIS A 25 -1.01 1.19 0.76
CA HIS A 25 -2.11 0.66 -0.04
C HIS A 25 -3.47 0.92 0.60
N ALA A 26 -3.63 0.52 1.86
CA ALA A 26 -4.91 0.51 2.54
C ALA A 26 -5.51 1.93 2.68
N TRP A 27 -4.70 2.91 3.10
CA TRP A 27 -5.16 4.29 3.22
C TRP A 27 -5.47 4.93 1.86
N ALA A 28 -4.64 4.70 0.84
CA ALA A 28 -4.90 5.24 -0.49
C ALA A 28 -6.16 4.63 -1.15
N TRP A 29 -6.38 3.33 -0.96
CA TRP A 29 -7.60 2.66 -1.41
C TRP A 29 -8.84 3.14 -0.65
N SER A 30 -8.74 3.33 0.67
CA SER A 30 -9.81 3.90 1.49
C SER A 30 -10.20 5.32 1.02
N ASP A 31 -9.21 6.19 0.78
CA ASP A 31 -9.44 7.55 0.24
C ASP A 31 -10.12 7.52 -1.14
N GLY A 32 -9.81 6.51 -1.95
CA GLY A 32 -10.43 6.28 -3.25
C GLY A 32 -11.80 5.61 -3.20
N GLY A 33 -12.37 5.40 -2.01
CA GLY A 33 -13.70 4.82 -1.82
C GLY A 33 -13.75 3.29 -1.89
N LEU A 34 -12.61 2.60 -1.83
CA LEU A 34 -12.58 1.13 -1.71
C LEU A 34 -12.75 0.75 -0.24
N GLN A 35 -13.57 -0.26 0.03
CA GLN A 35 -13.74 -0.77 1.38
C GLN A 35 -12.57 -1.71 1.74
N ILE A 36 -11.81 -1.36 2.79
CA ILE A 36 -10.74 -2.22 3.31
C ILE A 36 -11.35 -3.31 4.19
N LEU A 37 -11.13 -4.57 3.83
CA LEU A 37 -11.62 -5.73 4.58
C LEU A 37 -10.60 -6.23 5.60
N SER A 38 -9.32 -6.19 5.24
CA SER A 38 -8.22 -6.58 6.13
C SER A 38 -6.87 -6.17 5.56
N ILE A 39 -5.94 -5.85 6.45
CA ILE A 39 -4.53 -5.61 6.15
C ILE A 39 -3.74 -6.72 6.83
N THR A 40 -2.96 -7.49 6.07
CA THR A 40 -2.21 -8.64 6.58
C THR A 40 -0.72 -8.42 6.39
N PHE A 41 0.07 -8.81 7.37
CA PHE A 41 1.53 -8.76 7.37
C PHE A 41 2.10 -10.15 7.66
N THR A 42 3.20 -10.46 6.99
CA THR A 42 4.13 -11.55 7.32
C THR A 42 5.57 -11.05 7.16
N PRO A 43 6.57 -11.71 7.76
CA PRO A 43 7.99 -11.38 7.54
C PRO A 43 8.44 -11.46 6.08
N ARG A 44 7.65 -12.09 5.19
CA ARG A 44 7.96 -12.25 3.76
C ARG A 44 7.17 -11.30 2.84
N GLY A 45 6.33 -10.43 3.41
CA GLY A 45 5.45 -9.52 2.66
C GLY A 45 4.07 -9.41 3.30
N GLY A 46 3.17 -8.67 2.67
CA GLY A 46 1.79 -8.54 3.13
C GLY A 46 0.79 -8.55 1.98
N HIS A 47 -0.46 -8.28 2.32
CA HIS A 47 -1.49 -7.95 1.34
C HIS A 47 -2.65 -7.21 2.03
N VAL A 48 -3.30 -6.33 1.28
CA VAL A 48 -4.59 -5.75 1.69
C VAL A 48 -5.71 -6.38 0.88
N ARG A 49 -6.76 -6.80 1.57
CA ARG A 49 -8.01 -7.24 0.93
C ARG A 49 -8.96 -6.07 0.88
N THR A 50 -9.46 -5.78 -0.30
CA THR A 50 -10.47 -4.74 -0.54
C THR A 50 -11.73 -5.34 -1.12
N ARG A 51 -12.84 -4.63 -0.99
CA ARG A 51 -14.05 -4.85 -1.80
C ARG A 51 -14.16 -3.68 -2.77
N ASN A 52 -14.09 -3.97 -4.06
CA ASN A 52 -14.36 -3.02 -5.13
C ASN A 52 -15.78 -3.25 -5.67
N PRO A 53 -16.69 -2.28 -5.54
CA PRO A 53 -18.09 -2.49 -5.91
C PRO A 53 -18.40 -2.36 -7.40
N SER A 54 -17.52 -1.82 -8.26
CA SER A 54 -18.02 -1.38 -9.58
C SER A 54 -17.08 -1.44 -10.78
N GLY A 55 -15.77 -1.66 -10.65
CA GLY A 55 -14.87 -1.82 -11.82
C GLY A 55 -14.88 -0.65 -12.83
N HIS A 56 -15.46 0.49 -12.45
CA HIS A 56 -15.62 1.70 -13.26
C HIS A 56 -14.42 2.63 -13.11
N PRO A 57 -14.25 3.64 -13.98
CA PRO A 57 -13.06 4.48 -14.02
C PRO A 57 -12.64 5.09 -12.67
N PRO A 58 -13.53 5.61 -11.81
CA PRO A 58 -13.12 6.15 -10.52
C PRO A 58 -12.46 5.09 -9.62
N GLN A 59 -13.03 3.88 -9.57
CA GLN A 59 -12.48 2.77 -8.79
C GLN A 59 -11.18 2.22 -9.39
N LEU A 60 -11.07 2.15 -10.72
CA LEU A 60 -9.83 1.76 -11.39
C LEU A 60 -8.70 2.78 -11.16
N ILE A 61 -9.02 4.08 -11.13
CA ILE A 61 -8.05 5.13 -10.78
C ILE A 61 -7.63 4.98 -9.32
N ALA A 62 -8.58 4.79 -8.40
CA ALA A 62 -8.29 4.55 -6.99
C ALA A 62 -7.41 3.31 -6.80
N GLU A 63 -7.70 2.22 -7.51
CA GLU A 63 -6.87 1.01 -7.53
C GLU A 63 -5.45 1.33 -8.00
N ALA A 64 -5.31 2.02 -9.14
CA ALA A 64 -4.01 2.42 -9.69
C ALA A 64 -3.20 3.30 -8.72
N VAL A 65 -3.86 4.24 -8.04
CA VAL A 65 -3.23 5.10 -7.04
C VAL A 65 -2.74 4.27 -5.86
N GLY A 66 -3.59 3.40 -5.31
CA GLY A 66 -3.19 2.57 -4.19
C GLY A 66 -2.07 1.59 -4.53
N LEU A 67 -2.03 1.01 -5.74
CA LEU A 67 -0.92 0.16 -6.19
C LEU A 67 0.46 0.86 -6.12
N TRP A 68 0.50 2.17 -6.30
CA TRP A 68 1.73 2.95 -6.12
C TRP A 68 1.94 3.45 -4.68
N ALA A 69 0.87 3.53 -3.88
CA ALA A 69 0.94 4.06 -2.52
C ALA A 69 1.76 3.17 -1.59
N GLY A 70 1.75 1.86 -1.77
CA GLY A 70 2.62 0.96 -1.01
C GLY A 70 4.10 1.27 -1.23
N PHE A 71 4.52 1.38 -2.50
CA PHE A 71 5.89 1.79 -2.85
C PHE A 71 6.26 3.18 -2.27
N GLU A 72 5.37 4.16 -2.37
CA GLU A 72 5.66 5.51 -1.86
C GLU A 72 5.73 5.57 -0.33
N ALA A 73 4.93 4.75 0.37
CA ALA A 73 4.99 4.62 1.83
C ALA A 73 6.28 3.90 2.27
N GLU A 74 6.67 2.83 1.59
CA GLU A 74 7.95 2.14 1.82
C GLU A 74 9.14 3.09 1.57
N ASP A 75 9.17 3.81 0.44
CA ASP A 75 10.27 4.72 0.10
C ASP A 75 10.38 5.85 1.14
N ARG A 76 9.24 6.38 1.59
CA ARG A 76 9.22 7.39 2.65
C ARG A 76 9.73 6.84 3.97
N TRP A 77 9.27 5.66 4.38
CA TRP A 77 9.72 5.01 5.62
C TRP A 77 11.24 4.82 5.63
N LEU A 78 11.78 4.22 4.56
CA LEU A 78 13.20 3.92 4.42
C LEU A 78 14.04 5.20 4.47
N ARG A 79 13.58 6.29 3.82
CA ARG A 79 14.29 7.58 3.83
C ARG A 79 14.29 8.23 5.21
N GLU A 80 13.13 8.28 5.88
CA GLU A 80 13.01 8.88 7.21
C GLU A 80 13.91 8.17 8.23
N HIS A 81 14.09 6.85 8.09
CA HIS A 81 14.92 6.03 8.98
C HIS A 81 16.35 5.80 8.47
N ARG A 82 16.77 6.48 7.39
CA ARG A 82 18.12 6.38 6.79
C ARG A 82 18.52 4.96 6.35
N LEU A 83 17.54 4.16 5.93
CA LEU A 83 17.70 2.77 5.46
C LEU A 83 17.84 2.66 3.93
N GLY A 84 17.86 3.80 3.23
CA GLY A 84 18.00 3.85 1.78
C GLY A 84 16.71 4.27 1.08
N LYS A 85 16.37 3.56 0.00
CA LYS A 85 15.21 3.84 -0.88
C LYS A 85 14.51 2.54 -1.22
N ALA A 86 13.21 2.62 -1.51
CA ALA A 86 12.45 1.44 -1.91
C ALA A 86 12.92 0.89 -3.25
N SER A 87 12.94 -0.44 -3.37
CA SER A 87 13.26 -1.13 -4.62
C SER A 87 12.00 -1.44 -5.40
N ARG A 88 11.99 -1.15 -6.70
CA ARG A 88 10.88 -1.54 -7.59
C ARG A 88 10.68 -3.05 -7.67
N GLY A 89 11.70 -3.85 -7.31
CA GLY A 89 11.59 -5.30 -7.24
C GLY A 89 10.58 -5.77 -6.20
N ASN A 90 10.54 -5.09 -5.04
CA ASN A 90 9.62 -5.39 -3.94
C ASN A 90 8.16 -5.14 -4.34
N SER A 91 7.91 -4.13 -5.19
CA SER A 91 6.56 -3.78 -5.70
C SER A 91 6.30 -4.29 -7.11
N SER A 92 7.02 -5.34 -7.55
CA SER A 92 6.90 -5.84 -8.93
C SER A 92 5.52 -6.41 -9.25
N HIS A 93 4.80 -6.91 -8.25
CA HIS A 93 3.40 -7.30 -8.39
C HIS A 93 2.52 -6.09 -8.67
N ASP A 94 2.63 -5.03 -7.87
CA ASP A 94 1.78 -3.83 -7.99
C ASP A 94 2.04 -3.09 -9.30
N ILE A 95 3.31 -3.02 -9.72
CA ILE A 95 3.68 -2.43 -11.00
C ILE A 95 3.05 -3.19 -12.17
N ARG A 96 2.97 -4.52 -12.11
CA ARG A 96 2.30 -5.34 -13.13
C ARG A 96 0.79 -5.15 -13.10
N ALA A 97 0.19 -5.07 -11.92
CA ALA A 97 -1.24 -4.78 -11.76
C ALA A 97 -1.58 -3.39 -12.31
N PHE A 98 -0.77 -2.37 -12.01
CA PHE A 98 -0.93 -1.00 -12.50
C PHE A 98 -0.90 -0.95 -14.03
N ARG A 99 0.07 -1.63 -14.66
CA ARG A 99 0.14 -1.74 -16.12
C ARG A 99 -1.09 -2.42 -16.73
N SER A 100 -1.76 -3.30 -15.99
CA SER A 100 -3.00 -3.93 -16.45
C SER A 100 -4.18 -2.96 -16.38
N ILE A 101 -4.31 -2.21 -15.28
CA ILE A 101 -5.30 -1.12 -15.17
C ILE A 101 -5.07 -0.05 -16.24
N GLN A 102 -3.82 0.36 -16.46
CA GLN A 102 -3.47 1.34 -17.48
C GLN A 102 -3.95 0.90 -18.88
N ARG A 103 -3.81 -0.39 -19.21
CA ARG A 103 -4.30 -0.96 -20.48
C ARG A 103 -5.83 -0.94 -20.56
N ILE A 104 -6.53 -1.30 -19.48
CA ILE A 104 -8.00 -1.27 -19.40
C ILE A 104 -8.51 0.16 -19.60
N MET A 105 -7.98 1.11 -18.82
CA MET A 105 -8.33 2.52 -18.87
C MET A 105 -8.17 3.11 -20.28
N HIS A 106 -7.06 2.79 -20.94
CA HIS A 106 -6.83 3.25 -22.30
C HIS A 106 -7.78 2.60 -23.32
N ARG A 107 -7.98 1.28 -23.25
CA ARG A 107 -8.78 0.52 -24.23
C ARG A 107 -10.26 0.83 -24.14
N GLU A 108 -10.81 0.84 -22.93
CA GLU A 108 -12.26 0.87 -22.69
C GLU A 108 -12.77 2.29 -22.48
N TYR A 109 -11.97 3.15 -21.86
CA TYR A 109 -12.38 4.50 -21.45
C TYR A 109 -11.62 5.61 -22.16
N ARG A 110 -10.65 5.27 -23.04
CA ARG A 110 -9.80 6.25 -23.76
C ARG A 110 -9.09 7.23 -22.82
N GLN A 111 -8.80 6.78 -21.59
CA GLN A 111 -8.10 7.56 -20.57
C GLN A 111 -6.67 7.03 -20.38
N THR A 112 -5.70 7.95 -20.43
CA THR A 112 -4.29 7.61 -20.23
C THR A 112 -3.89 7.86 -18.78
N LEU A 113 -3.58 6.77 -18.07
CA LEU A 113 -2.91 6.86 -16.77
C LEU A 113 -1.40 6.81 -16.96
N THR A 114 -0.69 7.79 -16.42
CA THR A 114 0.79 7.80 -16.45
C THR A 114 1.33 7.42 -15.08
N GLU A 115 2.45 6.71 -15.02
CA GLU A 115 3.11 6.42 -13.74
C GLU A 115 3.36 7.71 -12.95
N ARG A 116 3.80 8.80 -13.61
CA ARG A 116 4.06 10.10 -12.96
C ARG A 116 2.83 10.65 -12.25
N SER A 117 1.68 10.73 -12.93
CA SER A 117 0.46 11.31 -12.36
C SER A 117 -0.13 10.44 -11.24
N VAL A 118 -0.11 9.13 -11.42
CA VAL A 118 -0.61 8.18 -10.43
C VAL A 118 0.28 8.18 -9.19
N ARG A 119 1.61 8.18 -9.34
CA ARG A 119 2.55 8.27 -8.22
C ARG A 119 2.47 9.60 -7.48
N ALA A 120 2.23 10.71 -8.18
CA ALA A 120 2.00 12.00 -7.53
C ALA A 120 0.77 11.95 -6.62
N SER A 121 -0.32 11.34 -7.10
CA SER A 121 -1.55 11.14 -6.32
C SER A 121 -1.32 10.18 -5.14
N ALA A 122 -0.58 9.09 -5.36
CA ALA A 122 -0.23 8.13 -4.33
C ALA A 122 0.61 8.77 -3.21
N ARG A 123 1.63 9.56 -3.57
CA ARG A 123 2.44 10.33 -2.61
C ARG A 123 1.59 11.31 -1.81
N ALA A 124 0.64 12.00 -2.45
CA ALA A 124 -0.27 12.91 -1.76
C ALA A 124 -1.15 12.17 -0.73
N ALA A 125 -1.68 10.99 -1.10
CA ALA A 125 -2.46 10.15 -0.19
C ALA A 125 -1.62 9.65 1.00
N VAL A 126 -0.41 9.12 0.74
CA VAL A 126 0.53 8.70 1.79
C VAL A 126 0.87 9.86 2.72
N ASN A 127 1.09 11.06 2.16
CA ASN A 127 1.41 12.23 2.97
C ASN A 127 0.27 12.65 3.89
N ARG A 128 -0.98 12.54 3.41
CA ARG A 128 -2.18 12.87 4.19
C ARG A 128 -2.35 11.96 5.41
N HIS A 129 -1.99 10.68 5.27
CA HIS A 129 -2.19 9.65 6.29
C HIS A 129 -0.91 9.19 6.98
N TRP A 130 0.18 9.94 6.85
CA TRP A 130 1.49 9.47 7.29
C TRP A 130 1.55 9.17 8.78
N ALA A 131 0.96 10.04 9.62
CA ALA A 131 0.93 9.83 11.06
C ALA A 131 0.18 8.54 11.43
N GLN A 132 -0.92 8.24 10.74
CA GLN A 132 -1.69 7.01 10.93
C GLN A 132 -0.89 5.78 10.47
N ILE A 133 -0.18 5.86 9.35
CA ILE A 133 0.72 4.80 8.87
C ILE A 133 1.80 4.51 9.91
N GLN A 134 2.47 5.55 10.42
CA GLN A 134 3.50 5.44 11.45
C GLN A 134 2.97 4.80 12.73
N HIS A 135 1.80 5.22 13.19
CA HIS A 135 1.19 4.68 14.39
C HIS A 135 0.74 3.21 14.22
N ALA A 136 0.20 2.85 13.06
CA ALA A 136 -0.36 1.52 12.83
C ALA A 136 0.70 0.46 12.46
N ALA A 137 1.86 0.85 11.91
CA ALA A 137 2.87 -0.11 11.45
C ALA A 137 3.35 -1.10 12.54
N PRO A 138 3.73 -0.66 13.76
CA PRO A 138 4.13 -1.59 14.82
C PRO A 138 2.99 -2.53 15.25
N ALA A 139 1.76 -2.03 15.28
CA ALA A 139 0.59 -2.83 15.63
C ALA A 139 0.31 -3.91 14.57
N LEU A 140 0.46 -3.57 13.29
CA LEU A 140 0.34 -4.52 12.18
C LEU A 140 1.42 -5.60 12.26
N VAL A 141 2.69 -5.24 12.49
CA VAL A 141 3.78 -6.22 12.65
C VAL A 141 3.53 -7.16 13.83
N LYS A 142 3.09 -6.61 14.97
CA LYS A 142 2.84 -7.40 16.18
C LYS A 142 1.68 -8.39 15.98
N ARG A 143 0.56 -7.91 15.42
CA ARG A 143 -0.69 -8.68 15.31
C ARG A 143 -0.76 -9.54 14.05
N GLY A 144 0.03 -9.24 13.02
CA GLY A 144 -0.03 -9.88 11.71
C GLY A 144 -1.26 -9.53 10.88
N ARG A 145 -2.30 -8.97 11.50
CA ARG A 145 -3.51 -8.52 10.82
C ARG A 145 -4.21 -7.41 11.58
N ILE A 146 -4.67 -6.40 10.86
CA ILE A 146 -5.57 -5.35 11.39
C ILE A 146 -6.67 -5.02 10.37
N THR A 147 -7.66 -4.24 10.81
CA THR A 147 -8.71 -3.65 9.99
C THR A 147 -8.62 -2.12 10.07
N LEU A 148 -9.12 -1.44 9.04
CA LEU A 148 -9.24 0.01 8.97
C LEU A 148 -10.64 0.45 9.41
#